data_AF-A0A831SFN2-F1
#
_entry.id   AF-A0A831SFN2-F1
#
_cell.length_a   1.000
_cell.length_b   1.000
_cell.length_c   1.000
_cell.angle_alpha   90.00
_cell.angle_beta   90.00
_cell.angle_gamma   90.00
#
_symmetry.space_group_name_H-M   'P 1'
#
loop_
_entity.id
_entity.type
_entity.pdbx_description
1 polymer ?
#
loop_
_entity_poly.entity_id
_entity_poly.type
_entity_poly.pdbx_seq_one_letter_code
_entity_poly.pdbx_strand_id
1 'polypeptide(L)'
;MAKARSRAAARKIKDKWKAKKWYNVLAPPSFENATIAETLADDPSKLMNRVTEVSMQDLTNDFRKSHVKLYFKIHGVEDTNAHTHYIGHAFTSDYLRRMVRRRRSKIDGVFDVTTRDGAVIRV
;
A
#
# COMPACT_ATOMS: atom_id res chain seq x y z
N MET A 1 54.59 -13.29 2.88
CA MET A 1 53.68 -13.90 1.87
C MET A 1 52.24 -13.64 2.27
N ALA A 2 51.59 -12.63 1.69
CA ALA A 2 50.20 -12.31 1.98
C ALA A 2 49.27 -13.29 1.26
N LYS A 3 48.46 -14.03 2.04
CA LYS A 3 47.52 -15.06 1.59
C LYS A 3 46.55 -14.51 0.53
N ALA A 4 46.62 -15.09 -0.67
CA ALA A 4 45.65 -14.93 -1.76
C ALA A 4 44.29 -15.60 -1.44
N ARG A 5 43.67 -15.26 -0.31
CA ARG A 5 42.35 -15.81 0.10
C ARG A 5 41.18 -14.81 -0.04
N SER A 6 41.41 -13.58 -0.49
CA SER A 6 40.35 -12.57 -0.55
C SER A 6 39.64 -12.43 -1.90
N ARG A 7 40.16 -13.00 -3.00
CA ARG A 7 39.57 -12.81 -4.35
C ARG A 7 38.42 -13.77 -4.69
N ALA A 8 38.32 -14.91 -4.02
CA ALA A 8 37.26 -15.90 -4.26
C ALA A 8 35.95 -15.58 -3.50
N ALA A 9 36.05 -14.96 -2.33
CA ALA A 9 34.87 -14.57 -1.53
C ALA A 9 34.11 -13.38 -2.14
N ALA A 10 34.78 -12.50 -2.88
CA ALA A 10 34.17 -11.36 -3.56
C ALA A 10 33.34 -11.76 -4.81
N ARG A 11 33.57 -12.96 -5.37
CA ARG A 11 32.94 -13.42 -6.63
C ARG A 11 31.57 -14.08 -6.46
N LYS A 12 31.07 -14.20 -5.23
CA LYS A 12 29.77 -14.84 -4.91
C LYS A 12 28.80 -13.91 -4.20
N ILE A 13 28.94 -12.60 -4.40
CA ILE A 13 27.85 -11.67 -4.11
C ILE A 13 26.87 -11.82 -5.28
N LYS A 14 25.93 -12.76 -5.15
CA LYS A 14 24.82 -12.90 -6.10
C LYS A 14 24.13 -11.53 -6.15
N ASP A 15 24.00 -10.99 -7.36
CA ASP A 15 23.47 -9.66 -7.59
C ASP A 15 22.08 -9.54 -6.94
N LYS A 16 21.97 -8.73 -5.88
CA LYS A 16 20.79 -8.68 -5.00
C LYS A 16 19.54 -8.28 -5.78
N TRP A 17 19.70 -7.56 -6.89
CA TRP A 17 18.59 -7.20 -7.75
C TRP A 17 18.03 -8.40 -8.52
N LYS A 18 18.89 -9.26 -9.06
CA LYS A 18 18.48 -10.46 -9.83
C LYS A 18 17.78 -11.52 -8.98
N ALA A 19 17.87 -11.43 -7.66
CA ALA A 19 17.18 -12.32 -6.74
C ALA A 19 15.71 -11.92 -6.51
N LYS A 20 15.33 -10.67 -6.84
CA LYS A 20 13.97 -10.17 -6.64
C LYS A 20 13.02 -10.73 -7.69
N LYS A 21 11.81 -11.05 -7.25
CA LYS A 21 10.67 -11.36 -8.10
C LYS A 21 9.65 -10.22 -8.04
N TRP A 22 8.91 -10.07 -9.12
CA TRP A 22 7.76 -9.18 -9.20
C TRP A 22 6.54 -9.87 -8.61
N TYR A 23 5.76 -9.11 -7.84
CA TYR A 23 4.53 -9.53 -7.21
C TYR A 23 3.43 -8.53 -7.50
N ASN A 24 2.26 -9.03 -7.87
CA ASN A 24 1.09 -8.22 -8.15
C ASN A 24 0.30 -8.01 -6.87
N VAL A 25 0.09 -6.77 -6.47
CA VAL A 25 -0.73 -6.42 -5.30
C VAL A 25 -2.18 -6.30 -5.77
N LEU A 26 -3.01 -7.19 -5.27
CA LEU A 26 -4.43 -7.26 -5.59
C LEU A 26 -5.25 -6.54 -4.51
N ALA A 27 -6.27 -5.80 -4.97
CA ALA A 27 -7.27 -5.22 -4.10
C ALA A 27 -8.11 -6.32 -3.41
N PRO A 28 -8.76 -6.01 -2.28
CA PRO A 28 -9.72 -6.93 -1.69
C PRO A 28 -10.87 -7.26 -2.67
N PRO A 29 -11.59 -8.38 -2.47
CA PRO A 29 -12.71 -8.78 -3.34
C PRO A 29 -13.80 -7.73 -3.50
N SER A 30 -13.97 -6.84 -2.52
CA SER A 30 -14.89 -5.71 -2.56
C SER A 30 -14.59 -4.70 -3.68
N PHE A 31 -13.38 -4.72 -4.24
CA PHE A 31 -12.90 -3.86 -5.34
C PHE A 31 -12.52 -4.70 -6.57
N GLU A 32 -13.25 -5.79 -6.81
CA GLU A 32 -13.12 -6.63 -8.01
C GLU A 32 -11.73 -7.26 -8.20
N ASN A 33 -10.95 -7.41 -7.11
CA ASN A 33 -9.56 -7.91 -7.15
C ASN A 33 -8.66 -7.16 -8.15
N ALA A 34 -8.93 -5.87 -8.37
CA ALA A 34 -8.14 -5.05 -9.29
C ALA A 34 -6.65 -5.05 -8.89
N THR A 35 -5.77 -5.09 -9.90
CA THR A 35 -4.33 -4.93 -9.69
C THR A 35 -4.02 -3.48 -9.31
N ILE A 36 -3.62 -3.28 -8.07
CA ILE A 36 -3.33 -1.96 -7.48
C ILE A 36 -1.93 -1.49 -7.85
N ALA A 37 -0.95 -2.36 -7.63
CA ALA A 37 0.46 -2.04 -7.78
C ALA A 37 1.28 -3.30 -8.02
N GLU A 38 2.47 -3.13 -8.57
CA GLU A 38 3.47 -4.18 -8.64
C GLU A 38 4.58 -3.89 -7.63
N THR A 39 4.98 -4.91 -6.88
CA THR A 39 6.02 -4.78 -5.87
C THR A 39 7.11 -5.83 -6.04
N LEU A 40 8.34 -5.43 -5.79
CA LEU A 40 9.49 -6.31 -5.85
C LEU A 40 9.86 -6.82 -4.44
N ALA A 41 10.11 -8.12 -4.34
CA ALA A 41 10.64 -8.74 -3.13
C ALA A 41 11.52 -9.96 -3.45
N ASP A 42 12.51 -10.22 -2.60
CA ASP A 42 13.30 -11.45 -2.67
C ASP A 42 12.55 -12.64 -2.07
N ASP A 43 11.71 -12.37 -1.06
CA ASP A 43 11.03 -13.35 -0.23
C ASP A 43 9.59 -12.86 0.05
N PRO A 44 8.55 -13.71 -0.12
CA PRO A 44 7.17 -13.39 0.22
C PRO A 44 6.98 -12.83 1.63
N SER A 45 7.77 -13.29 2.60
CA SER A 45 7.68 -12.87 4.00
C SER A 45 7.96 -11.37 4.17
N LYS A 46 8.75 -10.77 3.26
CA LYS A 46 9.10 -9.34 3.28
C LYS A 46 8.02 -8.43 2.68
N LEU A 47 7.00 -8.99 2.03
CA LEU A 47 5.85 -8.26 1.50
C LEU A 47 4.79 -8.04 2.57
N MET A 48 4.73 -8.93 3.56
CA MET A 48 3.78 -8.85 4.66
C MET A 48 3.86 -7.49 5.36
N ASN A 49 2.69 -6.92 5.67
CA ASN A 49 2.54 -5.63 6.32
C ASN A 49 3.00 -4.40 5.53
N ARG A 50 3.35 -4.51 4.24
CA ARG A 50 3.52 -3.31 3.41
C ARG A 50 2.18 -2.65 3.17
N VAL A 51 2.19 -1.32 3.15
CA VAL A 51 1.02 -0.50 2.85
C VAL A 51 1.20 0.11 1.47
N THR A 52 0.22 -0.13 0.59
CA THR A 52 0.12 0.52 -0.72
C THR A 52 -0.93 1.61 -0.67
N GLU A 53 -0.66 2.71 -1.36
CA GLU A 53 -1.58 3.83 -1.54
C GLU A 53 -2.06 3.84 -2.99
N VAL A 54 -3.37 3.95 -3.20
CA VAL A 54 -3.99 4.10 -4.53
C VAL A 54 -5.13 5.11 -4.49
N SER A 55 -5.35 5.80 -5.61
CA SER A 55 -6.49 6.69 -5.77
C SER A 55 -7.76 5.89 -6.03
N MET A 56 -8.89 6.33 -5.46
CA MET A 56 -10.21 5.74 -5.74
C MET A 56 -10.58 5.82 -7.22
N GLN A 57 -10.03 6.81 -7.94
CA GLN A 57 -10.22 6.95 -9.38
C GLN A 57 -9.74 5.70 -10.13
N ASP A 58 -8.59 5.14 -9.75
CA ASP A 58 -7.99 4.03 -10.50
C ASP A 58 -8.76 2.72 -10.29
N LEU A 59 -9.44 2.59 -9.14
CA LEU A 59 -10.23 1.40 -8.79
C LEU A 59 -11.65 1.43 -9.37
N THR A 60 -12.29 2.60 -9.43
CA THR A 60 -13.70 2.72 -9.87
C THR A 60 -13.87 3.43 -11.22
N ASN A 61 -12.78 3.90 -11.81
CA ASN A 61 -12.76 4.70 -13.03
C ASN A 61 -13.64 5.98 -12.97
N ASP A 62 -13.93 6.46 -11.76
CA ASP A 62 -14.68 7.70 -11.52
C ASP A 62 -13.73 8.85 -11.16
N PHE A 63 -13.50 9.74 -12.11
CA PHE A 63 -12.65 10.93 -11.97
C PHE A 63 -13.11 11.89 -10.88
N ARG A 64 -14.39 11.90 -10.49
CA ARG A 64 -14.90 12.80 -9.44
C ARG A 64 -14.30 12.47 -8.08
N LYS A 65 -13.92 11.21 -7.87
CA LYS A 65 -13.39 10.70 -6.60
C LYS A 65 -11.86 10.62 -6.56
N SER A 66 -11.16 11.29 -7.48
CA SER A 66 -9.70 11.35 -7.53
C SER A 66 -9.03 11.85 -6.24
N HIS A 67 -9.74 12.68 -5.47
CA HIS A 67 -9.28 13.25 -4.21
C HIS A 67 -9.31 12.27 -3.02
N VAL A 68 -9.83 11.05 -3.21
CA VAL A 68 -9.87 10.00 -2.17
C VAL A 68 -8.70 9.06 -2.37
N LYS A 69 -7.81 9.01 -1.37
CA LYS A 69 -6.68 8.08 -1.28
C LYS A 69 -7.08 6.91 -0.40
N LEU A 70 -6.82 5.70 -0.87
CA LEU A 70 -7.09 4.46 -0.16
C LEU A 70 -5.76 3.80 0.25
N TYR A 71 -5.74 3.22 1.46
CA TYR A 71 -4.60 2.52 2.00
C TYR A 71 -4.92 1.04 2.19
N PHE A 72 -4.08 0.19 1.59
CA PHE A 72 -4.23 -1.26 1.62
C PHE A 72 -3.00 -1.91 2.24
N LYS A 73 -3.20 -2.84 3.18
CA LYS A 73 -2.15 -3.64 3.81
C LYS A 73 -2.02 -5.00 3.14
N ILE A 74 -0.83 -5.46 2.81
CA ILE A 74 -0.63 -6.84 2.40
C ILE A 74 -0.77 -7.77 3.62
N HIS A 75 -1.74 -8.68 3.55
CA HIS A 75 -2.00 -9.70 4.59
C HIS A 75 -1.57 -11.10 4.17
N GLY A 76 -1.53 -11.40 2.88
CA GLY A 76 -1.15 -12.72 2.39
C GLY A 76 -0.51 -12.64 1.02
N VAL A 77 0.31 -13.64 0.70
CA VAL A 77 0.91 -13.80 -0.62
C VAL A 77 0.62 -15.22 -1.08
N GLU A 78 -0.01 -15.35 -2.23
CA GLU A 78 -0.30 -16.59 -2.91
C GLU A 78 0.43 -16.58 -4.26
N ASP A 79 1.43 -17.44 -4.38
CA ASP A 79 2.36 -17.48 -5.52
C ASP A 79 3.02 -16.12 -5.82
N THR A 80 2.51 -15.43 -6.84
CA THR A 80 2.95 -14.10 -7.29
C THR A 80 1.97 -12.98 -6.93
N ASN A 81 0.81 -13.32 -6.36
CA ASN A 81 -0.26 -12.39 -6.04
C ASN A 81 -0.26 -12.10 -4.54
N ALA A 82 -0.18 -10.82 -4.18
CA ALA A 82 -0.27 -10.34 -2.82
C ALA A 82 -1.68 -9.84 -2.55
N HIS A 83 -2.40 -10.53 -1.66
CA HIS A 83 -3.73 -10.15 -1.22
C HIS A 83 -3.66 -9.07 -0.14
N THR A 84 -4.54 -8.08 -0.27
CA THR A 84 -4.56 -6.94 0.65
C THR A 84 -5.84 -6.85 1.49
N HIS A 85 -5.72 -6.15 2.62
CA HIS A 85 -6.83 -5.74 3.47
C HIS A 85 -6.89 -4.21 3.52
N TYR A 86 -8.10 -3.66 3.53
CA TYR A 86 -8.31 -2.22 3.63
C TYR A 86 -7.98 -1.72 5.05
N ILE A 87 -7.11 -0.71 5.17
CA ILE A 87 -6.78 -0.10 6.47
C ILE A 87 -7.62 1.16 6.69
N GLY A 88 -7.73 2.00 5.66
CA GLY A 88 -8.31 3.32 5.82
C GLY A 88 -8.23 4.15 4.54
N HIS A 89 -8.77 5.35 4.62
CA HIS A 89 -8.76 6.31 3.53
C HIS A 89 -8.43 7.70 4.05
N ALA A 90 -7.88 8.54 3.18
CA ALA A 90 -7.66 9.94 3.45
C ALA A 90 -8.05 10.77 2.24
N PHE A 91 -8.40 12.03 2.48
CA PHE A 91 -8.57 12.99 1.41
C PHE A 91 -7.23 13.65 1.07
N THR A 92 -7.08 14.04 -0.20
CA THR A 92 -5.93 14.82 -0.64
C THR A 92 -5.93 16.21 0.03
N SER A 93 -4.74 16.71 0.34
CA SER A 93 -4.60 17.99 1.07
C SER A 93 -5.12 19.19 0.29
N ASP A 94 -5.04 19.15 -1.04
CA ASP A 94 -5.56 20.20 -1.93
C ASP A 94 -7.09 20.27 -1.85
N TYR A 95 -7.78 19.13 -1.82
CA TYR A 95 -9.23 19.07 -1.72
C TYR A 95 -9.72 19.65 -0.39
N LEU A 96 -9.08 19.26 0.72
CA LEU A 96 -9.38 19.80 2.05
C LEU A 96 -9.16 21.32 2.11
N ARG A 97 -8.03 21.81 1.58
CA ARG A 97 -7.72 23.25 1.54
C ARG A 97 -8.71 24.03 0.68
N ARG A 98 -9.27 23.43 -0.38
CA ARG A 98 -10.26 24.06 -1.25
C ARG A 98 -11.64 24.19 -0.60
N MET A 99 -12.01 23.27 0.29
CA MET A 99 -13.28 23.33 1.02
C MET A 99 -13.29 24.46 2.06
N VAL A 100 -12.16 24.73 2.70
CA VAL A 100 -12.04 25.80 3.69
C VAL A 100 -12.00 27.16 2.99
N ARG A 101 -12.96 28.03 3.31
CA ARG A 101 -13.05 29.39 2.74
C ARG A 101 -13.11 30.45 3.82
N ARG A 102 -12.68 31.68 3.48
CA ARG A 102 -12.85 32.85 4.35
C ARG A 102 -14.33 33.12 4.62
N ARG A 103 -14.64 33.62 5.83
CA ARG A 103 -16.01 33.94 6.28
C ARG A 103 -16.95 32.73 6.31
N ARG A 104 -16.41 31.52 6.47
CA ARG A 104 -17.17 30.30 6.76
C ARG A 104 -16.57 29.61 7.98
N SER A 105 -17.43 28.99 8.77
CA SER A 105 -17.02 28.18 9.92
C SER A 105 -16.73 26.76 9.47
N LYS A 106 -15.65 26.16 9.99
CA LYS A 106 -15.33 24.73 9.84
C LYS A 106 -15.72 24.03 11.13
N ILE A 107 -16.46 22.93 11.03
CA ILE A 107 -16.79 22.07 12.16
C ILE A 107 -16.11 20.74 11.89
N ASP A 108 -15.23 20.34 12.80
CA ASP A 108 -14.53 19.05 12.78
C ASP A 108 -15.04 18.20 13.94
N GLY A 109 -15.11 16.88 13.74
CA GLY A 109 -15.43 15.90 14.77
C GLY A 109 -14.52 14.69 14.59
N VAL A 110 -14.12 14.08 15.71
CA VAL A 110 -13.32 12.85 15.73
C VAL A 110 -14.05 11.87 16.63
N PHE A 111 -14.42 10.72 16.08
CA PHE A 111 -15.22 9.72 16.76
C PHE A 111 -14.57 8.35 16.64
N ASP A 112 -14.45 7.65 17.77
CA ASP A 112 -14.02 6.26 17.79
C ASP A 112 -15.27 5.37 17.66
N VAL A 113 -15.30 4.53 16.62
CA VAL A 113 -16.43 3.68 16.27
C VAL A 113 -15.97 2.23 16.20
N THR A 114 -16.76 1.32 16.76
CA THR A 114 -16.55 -0.12 16.63
C THR A 114 -17.51 -0.67 15.57
N THR A 115 -16.97 -1.31 14.53
CA THR A 115 -17.78 -1.97 13.51
C THR A 115 -18.39 -3.26 14.05
N ARG A 116 -19.40 -3.79 13.34
CA ARG A 116 -20.01 -5.10 13.69
C ARG A 116 -19.00 -6.24 13.64
N ASP A 117 -17.96 -6.09 12.83
CA ASP A 117 -16.88 -7.06 12.68
C ASP A 117 -15.83 -6.97 13.81
N GLY A 118 -16.04 -6.08 14.79
CA GLY A 118 -15.14 -5.88 15.93
C GLY A 118 -13.92 -5.00 15.63
N ALA A 119 -13.84 -4.40 14.44
CA ALA A 119 -12.76 -3.48 14.12
C ALA A 119 -13.01 -2.11 14.75
N VAL A 120 -11.98 -1.55 15.40
CA VAL A 120 -12.01 -0.19 15.95
C VAL A 120 -11.46 0.76 14.90
N ILE A 121 -12.27 1.75 14.51
CA ILE A 121 -11.95 2.75 13.50
C ILE A 121 -12.13 4.15 14.10
N ARG A 122 -11.29 5.08 13.68
CA ARG A 122 -11.42 6.51 14.01
C ARG A 122 -11.88 7.26 12.76
N VAL A 123 -12.98 8.02 12.89
CA VAL A 123 -13.61 8.80 11.82
C VAL A 123 -13.60 10.28 12.18
#